data_AF-A0A386HS21-F1
#
_entry.id   AF-A0A386HS21-F1
#
_cell.length_a   1.000
_cell.length_b   1.000
_cell.length_c   1.000
_cell.angle_alpha   90.00
_cell.angle_beta   90.00
_cell.angle_gamma   90.00
#
_symmetry.space_group_name_H-M   'P 1'
#
loop_
_entity.id
_entity.type
_entity.pdbx_description
1 polymer ?
#
loop_
_entity_poly.entity_id
_entity_poly.type
_entity_poly.pdbx_seq_one_letter_code
_entity_poly.pdbx_strand_id
1 'polypeptide(L)'
;MAEKKQTYIAQRKAEIAVIQAEICALLGWNEMRYGQFIYDNGLDFINRYYKLEELIQCVERSRAFWNWWKVIWWNADESMLTFVFPDGFNQQRVYELYCHLHNIDPLLRETLPPATVWEDIKNIQKEMLCR
;
A
#
# COMPACT_ATOMS: atom_id res chain seq x y z
N MET A 1 -34.90 7.23 18.94
CA MET A 1 -34.01 6.63 17.92
C MET A 1 -32.62 7.16 18.18
N ALA A 2 -31.68 6.32 18.62
CA ALA A 2 -30.32 6.77 18.91
C ALA A 2 -29.50 6.77 17.61
N GLU A 3 -29.11 7.97 17.14
CA GLU A 3 -28.10 8.10 16.09
C GLU A 3 -26.81 7.46 16.58
N LYS A 4 -26.42 6.33 15.97
CA LYS A 4 -25.10 5.75 16.19
C LYS A 4 -24.07 6.75 15.66
N LYS A 5 -23.35 7.42 16.56
CA LYS A 5 -22.14 8.19 16.19
C LYS A 5 -21.19 7.26 15.45
N GLN A 6 -21.09 7.43 14.14
CA GLN A 6 -20.06 6.81 13.32
C GLN A 6 -18.71 7.18 13.94
N THR A 7 -17.93 6.18 14.35
CA THR A 7 -16.60 6.46 14.88
C THR A 7 -15.68 6.86 13.72
N TYR A 8 -14.73 7.76 13.97
CA TYR A 8 -13.74 8.20 12.98
C TYR A 8 -13.07 7.02 12.25
N ILE A 9 -12.80 5.93 12.97
CA ILE A 9 -12.23 4.70 12.42
C ILE A 9 -13.17 4.05 11.40
N ALA A 10 -14.48 3.98 11.68
CA ALA A 10 -15.46 3.39 10.77
C ALA A 10 -15.64 4.23 9.51
N GLN A 11 -15.65 5.56 9.66
CA GLN A 11 -15.67 6.48 8.52
C GLN A 11 -14.43 6.28 7.65
N ARG A 12 -13.23 6.23 8.26
CA ARG A 12 -11.99 6.10 7.48
C ARG A 12 -11.87 4.77 6.75
N LYS A 13 -12.38 3.68 7.34
CA LYS A 13 -12.47 2.39 6.66
C LYS A 13 -13.41 2.43 5.46
N ALA A 14 -14.54 3.14 5.57
CA ALA A 14 -15.47 3.28 4.46
C ALA A 14 -14.83 4.08 3.30
N GLU A 15 -14.12 5.16 3.61
CA GLU A 15 -13.40 5.97 2.61
C GLU A 15 -12.34 5.15 1.87
N ILE A 16 -11.53 4.37 2.60
CA ILE A 16 -10.54 3.46 1.98
C ILE A 16 -11.23 2.46 1.04
N ALA A 17 -12.35 1.87 1.46
CA ALA A 17 -13.07 0.89 0.65
C ALA A 17 -13.65 1.52 -0.64
N VAL A 18 -14.12 2.76 -0.58
CA VAL A 18 -14.61 3.50 -1.76
C VAL A 18 -13.47 3.75 -2.74
N ILE A 19 -12.34 4.28 -2.26
CA ILE A 19 -11.16 4.57 -3.11
C ILE A 19 -10.66 3.29 -3.78
N GLN A 20 -10.53 2.20 -3.01
CA GLN A 20 -10.13 0.91 -3.55
C GLN A 20 -11.08 0.42 -4.66
N ALA A 21 -12.40 0.55 -4.46
CA ALA A 21 -13.38 0.14 -5.45
C ALA A 21 -13.28 0.97 -6.74
N GLU A 22 -13.07 2.28 -6.62
CA GLU A 22 -12.88 3.17 -7.77
C GLU A 22 -11.60 2.86 -8.54
N ILE A 23 -10.48 2.66 -7.85
CA ILE A 23 -9.21 2.23 -8.49
C ILE A 23 -9.39 0.88 -9.19
N CYS A 24 -10.03 -0.10 -8.54
CA CYS A 24 -10.31 -1.39 -9.15
C CYS A 24 -11.16 -1.24 -10.42
N ALA A 25 -12.21 -0.40 -10.39
CA ALA A 25 -13.04 -0.14 -11.55
C ALA A 25 -12.26 0.53 -12.69
N LEU A 26 -11.43 1.54 -12.37
CA LEU A 26 -10.59 2.25 -13.35
C LEU A 26 -9.57 1.33 -14.03
N LEU A 27 -8.99 0.40 -13.27
CA LEU A 27 -7.99 -0.55 -13.78
C LEU A 27 -8.60 -1.83 -14.35
N GLY A 28 -9.91 -2.05 -14.20
CA GLY A 28 -10.58 -3.32 -14.50
C GLY A 28 -10.00 -4.49 -13.70
N TRP A 29 -9.65 -4.22 -12.44
CA TRP A 29 -9.12 -5.20 -11.51
C TRP A 29 -10.22 -5.69 -10.56
N ASN A 30 -10.00 -6.88 -10.01
CA ASN A 30 -10.73 -7.33 -8.84
C ASN A 30 -9.89 -7.04 -7.57
N GLU A 31 -10.52 -7.17 -6.42
CA GLU A 31 -9.90 -6.94 -5.12
C GLU A 31 -8.63 -7.80 -4.91
N MET A 32 -8.63 -9.05 -5.35
CA MET A 32 -7.48 -9.95 -5.22
C MET A 32 -6.28 -9.41 -6.00
N ARG A 33 -6.47 -8.99 -7.25
CA ARG A 33 -5.40 -8.45 -8.10
C ARG A 33 -4.86 -7.14 -7.54
N TYR A 34 -5.72 -6.28 -7.03
CA TYR A 34 -5.32 -5.05 -6.36
C TYR A 34 -4.47 -5.34 -5.11
N GLY A 35 -4.94 -6.25 -4.23
CA GLY A 35 -4.19 -6.66 -3.06
C GLY A 35 -2.84 -7.29 -3.39
N GLN A 36 -2.79 -8.15 -4.42
CA GLN A 36 -1.54 -8.76 -4.90
C GLN A 36 -0.56 -7.70 -5.41
N PHE A 37 -1.04 -6.70 -6.17
CA PHE A 37 -0.19 -5.64 -6.68
C PHE A 37 0.43 -4.82 -5.54
N ILE A 38 -0.34 -4.46 -4.50
CA ILE A 38 0.18 -3.78 -3.31
C ILE A 38 1.23 -4.64 -2.58
N TYR A 39 0.94 -5.93 -2.45
CA TYR A 39 1.81 -6.90 -1.79
C TYR A 39 3.16 -6.99 -2.52
N ASP A 40 3.14 -7.24 -3.83
CA ASP A 40 4.34 -7.38 -4.66
C ASP A 40 5.20 -6.12 -4.63
N ASN A 41 4.58 -4.94 -4.73
CA ASN A 41 5.29 -3.67 -4.62
C ASN A 41 5.86 -3.43 -3.22
N GLY A 42 5.16 -3.87 -2.16
CA GLY A 42 5.67 -3.81 -0.80
C GLY A 42 6.93 -4.66 -0.62
N LEU A 43 6.91 -5.87 -1.17
CA LEU A 43 8.08 -6.76 -1.17
C LEU A 43 9.26 -6.16 -1.96
N ASP A 44 9.01 -5.62 -3.15
CA ASP A 44 10.07 -4.97 -3.94
C ASP A 44 10.64 -3.75 -3.22
N PHE A 45 9.80 -2.92 -2.58
CA PHE A 45 10.25 -1.80 -1.75
C PHE A 45 11.23 -2.27 -0.66
N ILE A 46 10.87 -3.29 0.11
CA ILE A 46 11.71 -3.82 1.20
C ILE A 46 13.04 -4.33 0.66
N ASN A 47 12.97 -5.17 -0.38
CA ASN A 47 14.13 -5.79 -0.99
C ASN A 47 15.14 -4.72 -1.43
N ARG A 48 14.64 -3.63 -2.02
CA ARG A 48 15.47 -2.54 -2.51
C ARG A 48 15.93 -1.57 -1.42
N TYR A 49 15.09 -1.29 -0.43
CA TYR A 49 15.38 -0.37 0.67
C TYR A 49 16.40 -0.95 1.64
N TYR A 50 16.15 -2.17 2.14
CA TYR A 50 17.01 -2.81 3.13
C TYR A 50 18.18 -3.56 2.50
N LYS A 51 18.07 -3.99 1.23
CA LYS A 51 19.08 -4.81 0.53
C LYS A 51 19.46 -6.08 1.29
N LEU A 52 18.48 -6.65 2.00
CA LEU A 52 18.63 -7.81 2.86
C LEU A 52 17.51 -8.79 2.54
N GLU A 53 17.76 -9.68 1.59
CA GLU A 53 16.82 -10.72 1.13
C GLU A 53 16.36 -11.60 2.32
N GLU A 54 17.24 -11.82 3.29
CA GLU A 54 16.98 -12.51 4.55
C GLU A 54 15.89 -11.88 5.43
N LEU A 55 15.59 -10.59 5.25
CA LEU A 55 14.56 -9.91 6.03
C LEU A 55 13.16 -10.02 5.43
N ILE A 56 13.02 -10.46 4.17
CA ILE A 56 11.72 -10.53 3.49
C ILE A 56 10.71 -11.33 4.32
N GLN A 57 11.10 -12.50 4.82
CA GLN A 57 10.25 -13.36 5.65
C GLN A 57 9.84 -12.70 6.99
N CYS A 58 10.70 -11.83 7.53
CA CYS A 58 10.39 -11.08 8.73
C CYS A 58 9.36 -9.99 8.42
N VAL A 59 9.52 -9.30 7.30
CA VAL A 59 8.63 -8.21 6.92
C VAL A 59 7.25 -8.69 6.47
N GLU A 60 7.17 -9.84 5.79
CA GLU A 60 5.90 -10.50 5.47
C GLU A 60 5.02 -10.69 6.73
N ARG A 61 5.65 -10.89 7.89
CA ARG A 61 4.98 -11.04 9.20
C ARG A 61 4.81 -9.72 9.96
N SER A 62 5.47 -8.64 9.54
CA SER A 62 5.43 -7.36 10.23
C SER A 62 4.12 -6.63 9.98
N ARG A 63 3.24 -6.65 10.98
CA ARG A 63 1.99 -5.89 10.93
C ARG A 63 2.27 -4.38 10.89
N ALA A 64 3.33 -3.93 11.56
CA ALA A 64 3.72 -2.52 11.55
C ALA A 64 4.06 -2.06 10.12
N PHE A 65 4.89 -2.83 9.40
CA PHE A 65 5.23 -2.54 8.01
C PHE A 65 3.98 -2.46 7.13
N TRP A 66 3.14 -3.50 7.11
CA TRP A 66 2.00 -3.54 6.18
C TRP A 66 0.97 -2.44 6.48
N ASN A 67 0.80 -2.04 7.74
CA ASN A 67 -0.06 -0.92 8.07
C ASN A 67 0.49 0.40 7.55
N TRP A 68 1.80 0.64 7.71
CA TRP A 68 2.46 1.83 7.17
C TRP A 68 2.43 1.82 5.63
N TRP A 69 2.76 0.70 5.00
CA TRP A 69 2.78 0.55 3.54
C TRP A 69 1.43 0.86 2.92
N LYS A 70 0.34 0.34 3.49
CA LYS A 70 -1.03 0.63 3.03
C LYS A 70 -1.38 2.12 3.16
N VAL A 71 -0.84 2.85 4.13
CA VAL A 71 -1.07 4.30 4.24
C VAL A 71 -0.36 5.05 3.12
N ILE A 72 0.90 4.69 2.83
CA ILE A 72 1.64 5.27 1.70
C ILE A 72 0.89 5.00 0.38
N TRP A 73 0.46 3.76 0.19
CA TRP A 73 -0.31 3.35 -0.99
C TRP A 73 -1.62 4.11 -1.13
N TRP A 74 -2.38 4.21 -0.03
CA TRP A 74 -3.65 4.92 0.00
C TRP A 74 -3.52 6.39 -0.38
N ASN A 75 -2.46 7.09 0.05
CA ASN A 75 -2.20 8.47 -0.35
C ASN A 75 -2.00 8.62 -1.87
N ALA A 76 -1.31 7.65 -2.49
CA ALA A 76 -1.07 7.64 -3.93
C ALA A 76 -2.35 7.33 -4.72
N ASP A 77 -3.18 6.40 -4.23
CA ASP A 77 -4.50 6.12 -4.79
C ASP A 77 -5.44 7.34 -4.71
N GLU A 78 -5.49 8.02 -3.55
CA GLU A 78 -6.29 9.24 -3.40
C GLU A 78 -5.82 10.30 -4.39
N SER A 79 -4.50 10.51 -4.51
CA SER A 79 -3.92 11.44 -5.49
C SER A 79 -4.31 11.07 -6.93
N MET A 80 -4.27 9.79 -7.30
CA MET A 80 -4.68 9.30 -8.62
C MET A 80 -6.13 9.67 -8.95
N LEU A 81 -7.05 9.52 -7.99
CA LEU A 81 -8.47 9.84 -8.18
C LEU A 81 -8.75 11.34 -8.34
N THR A 82 -7.81 12.20 -7.94
CA THR A 82 -7.92 13.65 -8.20
C THR A 82 -7.55 14.04 -9.64
N PHE A 83 -6.94 13.14 -10.41
CA PHE A 83 -6.61 13.42 -11.81
C PHE A 83 -7.86 13.39 -12.69
N VAL A 84 -8.01 14.44 -13.51
CA VAL A 84 -9.04 14.49 -14.56
C VAL A 84 -8.51 13.75 -15.78
N PHE A 85 -9.09 12.58 -16.07
CA PHE A 85 -8.76 11.83 -17.29
C PHE A 85 -9.43 12.48 -18.51
N PRO A 86 -8.68 12.83 -19.56
CA PRO A 86 -9.26 13.33 -20.80
C PRO A 86 -10.19 12.31 -21.46
N ASP A 87 -11.16 12.80 -22.25
CA ASP A 87 -12.03 11.93 -23.05
C ASP A 87 -11.20 10.99 -23.95
N GLY A 88 -11.59 9.72 -23.97
CA GLY A 88 -10.90 8.68 -24.75
C GLY A 88 -9.62 8.13 -24.11
N PHE A 89 -9.36 8.40 -22.83
CA PHE A 89 -8.32 7.68 -22.08
C PHE A 89 -8.65 6.18 -22.03
N ASN A 90 -7.80 5.36 -22.65
CA ASN A 90 -7.98 3.92 -22.62
C ASN A 90 -7.43 3.34 -21.30
N GLN A 91 -7.96 2.19 -20.89
CA GLN A 91 -7.60 1.51 -19.65
C GLN A 91 -6.10 1.19 -19.55
N GLN A 92 -5.44 0.94 -20.68
CA GLN A 92 -4.00 0.68 -20.72
C GLN A 92 -3.18 1.89 -20.26
N ARG A 93 -3.53 3.11 -20.70
CA ARG A 93 -2.87 4.34 -20.23
C ARG A 93 -3.16 4.64 -18.77
N VAL A 94 -4.36 4.33 -18.29
CA VAL A 94 -4.69 4.42 -16.85
C VAL A 94 -3.77 3.51 -16.04
N TYR A 95 -3.60 2.26 -16.50
CA TYR A 95 -2.70 1.30 -15.87
C TYR A 95 -1.24 1.78 -15.89
N GLU A 96 -0.74 2.28 -17.02
CA GLU A 96 0.62 2.82 -17.12
C GLU A 96 0.85 4.00 -16.17
N LEU A 97 -0.11 4.93 -16.09
CA LEU A 97 -0.06 6.04 -15.14
C LEU A 97 -0.08 5.53 -13.69
N TYR A 98 -0.92 4.53 -13.40
CA TYR A 98 -1.00 3.93 -12.08
C TYR A 98 0.31 3.27 -11.66
N CYS A 99 0.96 2.52 -12.56
CA CYS A 99 2.28 1.96 -12.33
C CYS A 99 3.35 3.03 -12.16
N HIS A 100 3.24 4.15 -12.89
CA HIS A 100 4.17 5.27 -12.76
C HIS A 100 4.05 5.96 -11.39
N LEU A 101 2.83 6.21 -10.92
CA LEU A 101 2.55 6.79 -9.60
C LEU A 101 3.04 5.88 -8.46
N HIS A 102 2.93 4.57 -8.65
CA HIS A 102 3.37 3.56 -7.70
C HIS A 102 4.78 3.04 -7.98
N ASN A 103 5.56 3.76 -8.80
CA ASN A 103 6.95 3.41 -9.01
C ASN A 103 7.68 3.48 -7.66
N ILE A 104 8.49 2.47 -7.37
CA ILE A 104 9.23 2.35 -6.12
C ILE A 104 10.43 3.31 -6.08
N ASP A 105 10.97 3.72 -7.23
CA ASP A 105 12.16 4.60 -7.26
C ASP A 105 11.96 5.97 -6.60
N PRO A 106 10.85 6.69 -6.83
CA PRO A 106 10.55 7.92 -6.10
C PRO A 106 10.21 7.63 -4.65
N LEU A 107 9.41 6.58 -4.38
CA LEU A 107 9.00 6.23 -3.01
C LEU A 107 10.19 5.96 -2.10
N LEU A 108 11.23 5.26 -2.58
CA LEU A 108 12.46 5.00 -1.82
C LEU A 108 13.21 6.28 -1.41
N ARG A 109 13.05 7.37 -2.16
CA ARG A 109 13.73 8.66 -1.88
C ARG A 109 12.92 9.56 -0.98
N GLU A 110 11.59 9.48 -1.08
CA GLU A 110 10.66 10.42 -0.45
C GLU A 110 10.04 9.87 0.83
N THR A 111 10.04 8.55 1.01
CA THR A 111 9.41 7.89 2.15
C THR A 111 10.42 7.07 2.95
N LEU A 112 10.36 7.22 4.27
CA LEU A 112 11.16 6.44 5.21
C LEU A 112 10.20 5.69 6.15
N PRO A 113 10.37 4.38 6.32
CA PRO A 113 9.61 3.64 7.33
C PRO A 113 9.84 4.26 8.72
N PRO A 114 8.79 4.46 9.52
CA PRO A 114 8.92 4.89 10.91
C PRO A 114 9.80 3.92 11.70
N ALA A 115 10.49 4.41 12.75
CA ALA A 115 11.36 3.59 13.59
C ALA A 115 10.64 2.34 14.16
N THR A 116 9.35 2.46 14.47
CA THR A 116 8.51 1.36 14.96
C THR A 116 8.36 0.21 13.98
N VAL A 117 8.39 0.48 12.66
CA VAL A 117 8.38 -0.56 11.64
C VAL A 117 9.68 -1.37 11.70
N TRP A 118 10.81 -0.68 11.88
CA TRP A 118 12.11 -1.33 11.97
C TRP A 118 12.29 -2.15 13.24
N GLU A 119 11.81 -1.65 14.37
CA GLU A 119 11.82 -2.38 15.64
C GLU A 119 10.99 -3.67 15.56
N ASP A 120 9.81 -3.62 14.94
CA ASP A 120 8.95 -4.79 14.72
C ASP A 120 9.67 -5.87 13.89
N ILE A 121 10.29 -5.48 12.77
CA ILE A 121 11.04 -6.38 11.90
C ILE A 121 12.20 -7.06 12.66
N LYS A 122 12.98 -6.28 13.44
CA LYS A 122 14.07 -6.81 14.27
C LYS A 122 13.61 -7.82 15.32
N ASN A 123 12.47 -7.55 15.95
CA ASN A 123 11.91 -8.46 16.94
C ASN A 123 11.51 -9.79 16.30
N ILE A 124 10.85 -9.75 15.13
CA ILE A 124 10.50 -10.95 14.36
C ILE A 124 11.75 -11.73 13.96
N GLN A 125 12.79 -11.05 13.49
CA GLN A 125 14.06 -11.71 13.13
C GLN A 125 14.67 -12.44 14.34
N LYS A 126 14.70 -11.79 15.50
CA LYS A 126 15.20 -12.40 16.74
C LYS A 126 14.41 -13.64 17.14
N GLU A 127 13.09 -13.59 17.04
CA GLU A 127 12.22 -14.74 17.33
C GLU A 127 12.45 -15.92 16.38
N MET A 128 12.77 -15.65 15.11
CA MET A 128 13.09 -16.69 14.13
C MET A 128 14.44 -17.35 14.38
N LEU A 129 15.43 -16.61 14.88
CA LEU A 129 16.76 -17.13 15.19
C LEU A 129 16.84 -17.92 16.52
N CYS A 130 15.87 -17.72 17.43
CA CYS A 130 15.80 -18.41 18.71
C CYS A 130 15.00 -19.72 18.68
N ARG A 131 14.57 -20.19 17.51
CA ARG A 131 13.86 -21.45 17.31
C ARG A 131 14.78 -22.49 16.66
#